data_AF-A0A7X3WJ36-F1
#
_entry.id   AF-A0A7X3WJ36-F1
#
_cell.length_a   1.000
_cell.length_b   1.000
_cell.length_c   1.000
_cell.angle_alpha   90.00
_cell.angle_beta   90.00
_cell.angle_gamma   90.00
#
_symmetry.space_group_name_H-M   'P 1'
#
loop_
_entity.id
_entity.type
_entity.pdbx_description
1 polymer ?
#
loop_
_entity_poly.entity_id
_entity_poly.type
_entity_poly.pdbx_seq_one_letter_code
_entity_poly.pdbx_strand_id
1 'polypeptide(L)'
;MFMKTYRLILFHFIILLTGCGVFSTKPVTTPPTNQVDPLDRLNADIDKLLQNPIFTTANIGIKVVSVESGDVLYAKNVEKLHHPASTTKLFTAATALAKLGPNYRFITSLYADTTTDTQTIDNLYLRGEGDPILQTEDLKKLCDSLILTGVKTIRGDIVVDETFFDTVREGPGWMWDDRPFQMSALSIRNLLPDKIAENRAIACGHFLKNKLVQEGVSVKGNVVPGKVPSDAESVAEHLSPPLSQIVKSMNKPSDNWIAEMLFKKISAEV
;
A
#
# COMPACT_ATOMS: atom_id res chain seq x y z
N MET A 1 59.05 -37.63 -62.11
CA MET A 1 58.01 -36.59 -62.31
C MET A 1 57.27 -36.42 -60.99
N PHE A 2 57.82 -35.58 -60.10
CA PHE A 2 57.26 -35.23 -58.80
C PHE A 2 57.48 -33.72 -58.65
N MET A 3 56.41 -32.94 -58.46
CA MET A 3 56.55 -31.53 -58.10
C MET A 3 55.55 -31.21 -56.99
N LYS A 4 56.12 -30.84 -55.84
CA LYS A 4 55.44 -30.45 -54.61
C LYS A 4 54.72 -29.12 -54.79
N THR A 5 53.47 -29.03 -54.36
CA THR A 5 52.69 -27.79 -54.27
C THR A 5 52.91 -27.15 -52.89
N TYR A 6 53.46 -25.94 -52.84
CA TYR A 6 53.55 -25.14 -51.62
C TYR A 6 52.34 -24.22 -51.49
N ARG A 7 51.71 -24.22 -50.31
CA ARG A 7 50.64 -23.30 -49.90
C ARG A 7 51.24 -21.93 -49.56
N LEU A 8 50.79 -20.88 -50.23
CA LEU A 8 51.06 -19.49 -49.85
C LEU A 8 49.96 -19.02 -48.87
N ILE A 9 50.36 -18.61 -47.67
CA ILE A 9 49.49 -18.05 -46.63
C ILE A 9 49.31 -16.56 -46.93
N LEU A 10 48.07 -16.13 -47.19
CA LEU A 10 47.74 -14.71 -47.39
C LEU A 10 47.39 -14.06 -46.04
N PHE A 11 48.32 -13.30 -45.46
CA PHE A 11 48.07 -12.46 -44.29
C PHE A 11 47.22 -11.24 -44.72
N HIS A 12 46.00 -11.12 -44.19
CA HIS A 12 45.21 -9.90 -44.30
C HIS A 12 45.73 -8.86 -43.30
N PHE A 13 46.39 -7.82 -43.79
CA PHE A 13 46.72 -6.62 -43.03
C PHE A 13 45.47 -5.73 -42.92
N ILE A 14 44.92 -5.61 -41.71
CA ILE A 14 43.94 -4.57 -41.38
C ILE A 14 44.70 -3.26 -41.18
N ILE A 15 44.54 -2.31 -42.08
CA ILE A 15 45.05 -0.94 -41.92
C ILE A 15 44.06 -0.19 -41.03
N LEU A 16 44.40 -0.01 -39.75
CA LEU A 16 43.74 0.94 -38.88
C LEU A 16 44.19 2.36 -39.28
N LEU A 17 43.28 3.14 -39.88
CA LEU A 17 43.45 4.58 -40.04
C LEU A 17 43.32 5.25 -38.67
N THR A 18 44.45 5.48 -38.00
CA THR A 18 44.52 6.37 -36.83
C THR A 18 44.39 7.81 -37.31
N GLY A 19 43.17 8.33 -37.33
CA GLY A 19 42.95 9.76 -37.45
C GLY A 19 43.43 10.46 -36.18
N CYS A 20 44.58 11.12 -36.23
CA CYS A 20 44.98 12.11 -35.23
C CYS A 20 44.03 13.31 -35.33
N GLY A 21 42.91 13.26 -34.62
CA GLY A 21 42.12 14.44 -34.32
C GLY A 21 42.94 15.35 -33.42
N VAL A 22 43.38 16.50 -33.94
CA VAL A 22 43.91 17.57 -33.12
C VAL A 22 42.74 18.12 -32.31
N PHE A 23 42.55 17.61 -31.10
CA PHE A 23 41.64 18.21 -30.13
C PHE A 23 42.22 19.57 -29.76
N SER A 24 41.63 20.63 -30.32
CA SER A 24 41.79 21.97 -29.77
C SER A 24 41.22 21.93 -28.35
N THR A 25 42.10 21.88 -27.36
CA THR A 25 41.75 22.21 -25.98
C THR A 25 41.51 23.70 -25.94
N LYS A 26 40.33 24.14 -26.43
CA LYS A 26 39.80 25.40 -25.94
C LYS A 26 39.78 25.25 -24.42
N PRO A 27 40.45 26.12 -23.64
CA PRO A 27 40.29 26.09 -22.21
C PRO A 27 38.79 26.14 -21.97
N VAL A 28 38.26 25.15 -21.25
CA VAL A 28 36.90 25.27 -20.72
C VAL A 28 36.97 26.54 -19.90
N THR A 29 36.37 27.62 -20.40
CA THR A 29 36.23 28.84 -19.63
C THR A 29 35.60 28.41 -18.33
N THR A 30 36.30 28.63 -17.22
CA THR A 30 35.74 28.42 -15.88
C THR A 30 34.35 29.04 -15.93
N PRO A 31 33.26 28.28 -15.62
CA PRO A 31 31.93 28.86 -15.58
C PRO A 31 32.03 30.15 -14.76
N PRO A 32 31.43 31.26 -15.22
CA PRO A 32 31.53 32.51 -14.47
C PRO A 32 31.20 32.21 -13.01
N THR A 33 32.14 32.49 -12.11
CA THR A 33 31.89 32.39 -10.66
C THR A 33 30.68 33.27 -10.42
N ASN A 34 29.55 32.63 -10.09
CA ASN A 34 28.35 33.33 -9.72
C ASN A 34 28.74 34.17 -8.49
N GLN A 35 28.85 35.49 -8.65
CA GLN A 35 29.35 36.38 -7.59
C GLN A 35 28.33 36.56 -6.44
N VAL A 36 27.14 36.00 -6.59
CA VAL A 36 26.07 36.06 -5.61
C VAL A 36 26.18 34.83 -4.71
N ASP A 37 26.05 35.04 -3.41
CA ASP A 37 25.96 33.96 -2.43
C ASP A 37 24.85 32.95 -2.85
N PRO A 38 25.11 31.64 -2.83
CA PRO A 38 24.14 30.64 -3.29
C PRO A 38 22.80 30.67 -2.54
N LEU A 39 22.81 31.02 -1.25
CA LEU A 39 21.61 31.14 -0.44
C LEU A 39 20.82 32.38 -0.85
N ASP A 40 21.48 33.52 -1.03
CA ASP A 40 20.84 34.73 -1.55
C ASP A 40 20.22 34.48 -2.93
N ARG A 41 20.92 33.72 -3.77
CA ARG A 41 20.43 33.33 -5.10
C ARG A 41 19.19 32.46 -5.01
N LEU A 42 19.19 31.44 -4.14
CA LEU A 42 18.02 30.57 -3.91
C LEU A 42 16.80 31.38 -3.47
N ASN A 43 16.99 32.29 -2.51
CA ASN A 43 15.92 33.15 -2.00
C ASN A 43 15.35 34.03 -3.12
N ALA A 44 16.21 34.70 -3.88
CA ALA A 44 15.79 35.56 -4.99
C ALA A 44 15.04 34.79 -6.10
N ASP A 45 15.51 33.57 -6.44
CA ASP A 45 14.86 32.75 -7.47
C ASP A 45 13.46 32.27 -7.02
N ILE A 46 13.30 31.83 -5.77
CA ILE A 46 11.99 31.45 -5.23
C ILE A 46 11.05 32.66 -5.17
N ASP A 47 11.52 33.80 -4.65
CA ASP A 47 10.70 35.01 -4.54
C ASP A 47 10.22 35.51 -5.90
N LYS A 48 11.09 35.44 -6.93
CA LYS A 48 10.72 35.76 -8.31
C LYS A 48 9.63 34.83 -8.85
N LEU A 49 9.70 33.52 -8.58
CA LEU A 49 8.64 32.59 -8.99
C LEU A 49 7.29 32.92 -8.34
N LEU A 50 7.31 33.36 -7.08
CA LEU A 50 6.12 33.73 -6.33
C LEU A 50 5.48 35.06 -6.79
N GLN A 51 6.17 35.85 -7.61
CA GLN A 51 5.58 37.04 -8.27
C GLN A 51 4.68 36.69 -9.46
N ASN A 52 4.58 35.41 -9.85
CA ASN A 52 3.68 35.02 -10.93
C ASN A 52 2.22 35.37 -10.57
N PRO A 53 1.47 36.06 -11.47
CA PRO A 53 0.08 36.44 -11.22
C PRO A 53 -0.86 35.30 -10.81
N ILE A 54 -0.56 34.05 -11.16
CA ILE A 54 -1.33 32.87 -10.73
C ILE A 54 -1.41 32.74 -9.20
N PHE A 55 -0.45 33.30 -8.47
CA PHE A 55 -0.36 33.23 -7.02
C PHE A 55 -0.94 34.47 -6.31
N THR A 56 -1.50 35.44 -7.04
CA THR A 56 -1.97 36.73 -6.49
C THR A 56 -2.93 36.57 -5.29
N THR A 57 -3.80 35.56 -5.34
CA THR A 57 -4.79 35.27 -4.28
C THR A 57 -4.44 34.04 -3.44
N ALA A 58 -3.28 33.41 -3.69
CA ALA A 58 -2.89 32.18 -3.04
C ALA A 58 -2.24 32.45 -1.67
N ASN A 59 -2.59 31.63 -0.68
CA ASN A 59 -1.84 31.54 0.58
C ASN A 59 -0.75 30.48 0.43
N ILE A 60 0.51 30.91 0.44
CA ILE A 60 1.66 30.04 0.20
C ILE A 60 2.56 30.00 1.43
N GLY A 61 2.77 28.80 1.96
CA GLY A 61 3.79 28.47 2.96
C GLY A 61 4.91 27.64 2.33
N ILE A 62 6.17 28.03 2.56
CA ILE A 62 7.35 27.29 2.08
C ILE A 62 8.37 27.24 3.20
N LYS A 63 8.91 26.05 3.47
CA LYS A 63 10.05 25.86 4.35
C LYS A 63 11.03 24.90 3.66
N VAL A 64 12.25 25.37 3.42
CA VAL A 64 13.34 24.56 2.87
C VAL A 64 14.40 24.43 3.95
N VAL A 65 14.79 23.19 4.24
CA VAL A 65 15.73 22.86 5.33
C VAL A 65 16.82 21.95 4.79
N SER A 66 18.06 22.23 5.17
CA SER A 66 19.19 21.34 4.94
C SER A 66 19.03 20.07 5.77
N VAL A 67 19.06 18.90 5.14
CA VAL A 67 18.98 17.61 5.86
C VAL A 67 20.26 17.33 6.63
N GLU A 68 21.41 17.85 6.17
CA GLU A 68 22.71 17.61 6.79
C GLU A 68 22.95 18.50 8.02
N SER A 69 22.67 19.81 7.89
CA SER A 69 22.95 20.79 8.95
C SER A 69 21.74 21.17 9.78
N GLY A 70 20.51 20.96 9.27
CA GLY A 70 19.28 21.43 9.89
C GLY A 70 18.98 22.92 9.65
N ASP A 71 19.85 23.62 8.90
CA ASP A 71 19.67 25.04 8.62
C ASP A 71 18.45 25.30 7.75
N VAL A 72 17.70 26.35 8.08
CA VAL A 72 16.61 26.84 7.25
C VAL A 72 17.19 27.65 6.10
N LEU A 73 17.03 27.15 4.87
CA LEU A 73 17.55 27.77 3.65
C LEU A 73 16.56 28.74 3.01
N TYR A 74 15.27 28.54 3.27
CA TYR A 74 14.20 29.45 2.84
C TYR A 74 12.99 29.29 3.76
N ALA A 75 12.35 30.39 4.14
CA ALA A 75 11.14 30.38 4.95
C ALA A 75 10.16 31.46 4.50
N LYS A 76 8.92 31.06 4.27
CA LYS A 76 7.80 31.96 3.99
C LYS A 76 6.54 31.44 4.66
N ASN A 77 5.89 32.27 5.48
CA ASN A 77 4.62 31.96 6.14
C ASN A 77 4.61 30.61 6.90
N VAL A 78 5.74 30.22 7.52
CA VAL A 78 5.93 28.86 8.06
C VAL A 78 5.01 28.53 9.24
N GLU A 79 4.51 29.54 9.96
CA GLU A 79 3.58 29.37 11.09
C GLU A 79 2.10 29.42 10.67
N LYS A 80 1.79 29.64 9.39
CA LYS A 80 0.40 29.66 8.92
C LYS A 80 -0.11 28.25 8.69
N LEU A 81 -1.33 27.98 9.18
CA LEU A 81 -2.04 26.74 8.89
C LEU A 81 -2.50 26.71 7.42
N HIS A 82 -2.33 25.56 6.78
CA HIS A 82 -2.73 25.31 5.40
C HIS A 82 -3.44 23.96 5.31
N HIS A 83 -4.21 23.75 4.25
CA HIS A 83 -4.76 22.43 3.93
C HIS A 83 -3.66 21.56 3.32
N PRO A 84 -3.22 20.48 4.00
CA PRO A 84 -2.13 19.63 3.52
C PRO A 84 -2.51 18.75 2.32
N ALA A 85 -3.80 18.56 2.06
CA ALA A 85 -4.29 17.54 1.11
C ALA A 85 -3.61 16.18 1.36
N SER A 86 -3.18 15.48 0.32
CA SER A 86 -2.53 14.17 0.47
C SER A 86 -1.17 14.19 1.19
N THR A 87 -0.57 15.35 1.45
CA THR A 87 0.65 15.39 2.29
C THR A 87 0.39 14.98 3.74
N THR A 88 -0.88 14.99 4.19
CA THR A 88 -1.30 14.39 5.48
C THR A 88 -0.83 12.94 5.63
N LYS A 89 -0.77 12.18 4.52
CA LYS A 89 -0.36 10.76 4.53
C LYS A 89 1.06 10.57 5.04
N LEU A 90 1.92 11.59 5.00
CA LEU A 90 3.26 11.53 5.61
C LEU A 90 3.17 11.32 7.12
N PHE A 91 2.21 11.96 7.80
CA PHE A 91 1.98 11.78 9.24
C PHE A 91 1.43 10.38 9.53
N THR A 92 0.45 9.92 8.75
CA THR A 92 -0.11 8.57 8.89
C THR A 92 0.97 7.50 8.68
N ALA A 93 1.78 7.62 7.61
CA ALA A 93 2.86 6.70 7.31
C ALA A 93 3.92 6.67 8.42
N ALA A 94 4.39 7.85 8.85
CA ALA A 94 5.40 7.96 9.90
C ALA A 94 4.88 7.37 11.22
N THR A 95 3.63 7.66 11.59
CA THR A 95 3.02 7.12 12.81
C THR A 95 2.86 5.61 12.75
N ALA A 96 2.37 5.07 11.62
CA ALA A 96 2.20 3.63 11.44
C ALA A 96 3.55 2.90 11.54
N LEU A 97 4.58 3.41 10.84
CA LEU A 97 5.92 2.82 10.86
C LEU A 97 6.56 2.89 12.25
N ALA A 98 6.36 3.99 12.99
CA ALA A 98 6.91 4.16 14.33
C ALA A 98 6.21 3.28 15.38
N LYS A 99 4.89 3.10 15.26
CA LYS A 99 4.08 2.33 16.23
C LYS A 99 4.09 0.84 15.98
N LEU A 100 3.90 0.42 14.72
CA LEU A 100 3.75 -1.00 14.36
C LEU A 100 5.09 -1.62 13.90
N GLY A 101 5.99 -0.81 13.36
CA GLY A 101 7.25 -1.25 12.78
C GLY A 101 7.13 -1.64 11.30
N PRO A 102 8.22 -1.52 10.51
CA PRO A 102 8.20 -1.72 9.06
C PRO A 102 7.92 -3.17 8.62
N ASN A 103 8.08 -4.13 9.53
CA ASN A 103 7.85 -5.56 9.30
C ASN A 103 6.47 -6.04 9.77
N TYR A 104 5.65 -5.15 10.34
CA TYR A 104 4.29 -5.47 10.75
C TYR A 104 3.49 -6.05 9.58
N ARG A 105 2.64 -7.05 9.87
CA ARG A 105 1.72 -7.66 8.92
C ARG A 105 0.33 -7.67 9.51
N PHE A 106 -0.65 -7.31 8.70
CA PHE A 106 -2.05 -7.38 9.07
C PHE A 106 -2.51 -8.84 9.03
N ILE A 107 -3.45 -9.16 9.89
CA ILE A 107 -3.97 -10.52 10.07
C ILE A 107 -5.44 -10.53 9.65
N THR A 108 -5.81 -11.56 8.88
CA THR A 108 -7.20 -11.97 8.65
C THR A 108 -7.29 -13.44 8.97
N SER A 109 -8.19 -13.82 9.88
CA SER A 109 -8.23 -15.17 10.44
C SER A 109 -9.59 -15.83 10.26
N LEU A 110 -9.57 -17.15 10.12
CA LEU A 110 -10.73 -18.01 10.30
C LEU A 110 -10.66 -18.65 11.68
N TYR A 111 -11.77 -18.60 12.41
CA TYR A 111 -11.95 -19.36 13.64
C TYR A 111 -13.12 -20.34 13.48
N ALA A 112 -13.15 -21.39 14.29
CA ALA A 112 -14.28 -22.29 14.39
C ALA A 112 -14.60 -22.61 15.84
N ASP A 113 -15.86 -22.96 16.11
CA ASP A 113 -16.23 -23.53 17.41
C ASP A 113 -15.43 -24.81 17.67
N THR A 114 -15.05 -25.04 18.94
CA THR A 114 -14.41 -26.30 19.33
C THR A 114 -15.38 -27.47 19.11
N THR A 115 -14.98 -28.41 18.27
CA THR A 115 -15.78 -29.60 17.91
C THR A 115 -14.94 -30.87 18.06
N THR A 116 -15.58 -31.98 18.44
CA THR A 116 -14.93 -33.31 18.43
C THR A 116 -14.86 -33.92 17.04
N ASP A 117 -15.66 -33.42 16.07
CA ASP A 117 -15.70 -33.90 14.69
C ASP A 117 -14.79 -33.03 13.81
N THR A 118 -13.74 -33.62 13.26
CA THR A 118 -12.77 -32.93 12.40
C THR A 118 -13.30 -32.59 11.00
N GLN A 119 -14.42 -33.17 10.58
CA GLN A 119 -15.04 -32.90 9.28
C GLN A 119 -16.24 -31.96 9.38
N THR A 120 -16.76 -31.72 10.58
CA THR A 120 -17.94 -30.88 10.79
C THR A 120 -17.74 -29.84 11.87
N ILE A 121 -17.81 -28.57 11.48
CA ILE A 121 -17.82 -27.43 12.41
C ILE A 121 -19.24 -26.87 12.59
N ASP A 122 -19.50 -26.25 13.74
CA ASP A 122 -20.75 -25.52 13.97
C ASP A 122 -20.71 -24.19 13.24
N ASN A 123 -20.18 -23.14 13.85
CA ASN A 123 -19.98 -21.86 13.17
C ASN A 123 -18.55 -21.70 12.67
N LEU A 124 -18.41 -20.93 11.59
CA LEU A 124 -17.13 -20.44 11.10
C LEU A 124 -17.11 -18.93 11.26
N TYR A 125 -16.03 -18.39 11.81
CA TYR A 125 -15.88 -16.97 12.01
C TYR A 125 -14.80 -16.41 11.10
N LEU A 126 -15.14 -15.41 10.30
CA LEU A 126 -14.18 -14.64 9.49
C LEU A 126 -13.89 -13.31 10.17
N ARG A 127 -12.68 -13.14 10.71
CA ARG A 127 -12.28 -11.94 11.44
C ARG A 127 -11.22 -11.17 10.66
N GLY A 128 -11.48 -9.88 10.43
CA GLY A 128 -10.51 -8.95 9.87
C GLY A 128 -9.95 -8.01 10.93
N GLU A 129 -8.64 -7.75 10.88
CA GLU A 129 -7.97 -6.78 11.77
C GLU A 129 -7.47 -5.54 11.04
N GLY A 130 -8.10 -5.22 9.91
CA GLY A 130 -7.88 -3.98 9.17
C GLY A 130 -6.81 -4.04 8.10
N ASP A 131 -6.62 -5.20 7.43
CA ASP A 131 -5.70 -5.29 6.29
C ASP A 131 -6.13 -4.33 5.16
N PRO A 132 -5.35 -3.27 4.86
CA PRO A 132 -5.74 -2.26 3.90
C PRO A 132 -5.64 -2.74 2.45
N ILE A 133 -5.00 -3.88 2.19
CA ILE A 133 -4.77 -4.40 0.85
C ILE A 133 -5.34 -5.80 0.63
N LEU A 134 -6.17 -6.30 1.56
CA LEU A 134 -6.87 -7.58 1.43
C LEU A 134 -7.57 -7.70 0.08
N GLN A 135 -7.33 -8.82 -0.62
CA GLN A 135 -7.98 -9.14 -1.89
C GLN A 135 -8.85 -10.40 -1.76
N THR A 136 -9.72 -10.62 -2.75
CA THR A 136 -10.51 -11.85 -2.87
C THR A 136 -9.64 -13.10 -2.98
N GLU A 137 -8.46 -12.98 -3.59
CA GLU A 137 -7.47 -14.05 -3.71
C GLU A 137 -6.93 -14.50 -2.35
N ASP A 138 -6.90 -13.62 -1.36
CA ASP A 138 -6.44 -13.95 -0.01
C ASP A 138 -7.53 -14.68 0.78
N LEU A 139 -8.80 -14.31 0.60
CA LEU A 139 -9.93 -15.10 1.11
C LEU A 139 -10.03 -16.49 0.46
N LYS A 140 -9.68 -16.62 -0.83
CA LYS A 140 -9.57 -17.94 -1.47
C LYS A 140 -8.52 -18.80 -0.78
N LYS A 141 -7.33 -18.26 -0.48
CA LYS A 141 -6.28 -19.01 0.24
C LYS A 141 -6.71 -19.42 1.66
N LEU A 142 -7.47 -18.58 2.36
CA LEU A 142 -8.06 -18.94 3.66
C LEU A 142 -9.05 -20.11 3.52
N CYS A 143 -9.92 -20.06 2.51
CA CYS A 143 -10.82 -21.16 2.18
C CYS A 143 -10.05 -22.46 1.87
N ASP A 144 -9.02 -22.39 1.04
CA ASP A 144 -8.19 -23.56 0.70
C ASP A 144 -7.51 -24.14 1.94
N SER A 145 -7.00 -23.27 2.83
CA SER A 145 -6.40 -23.68 4.10
C SER A 145 -7.40 -24.38 5.02
N LEU A 146 -8.63 -23.87 5.12
CA LEU A 146 -9.70 -24.52 5.87
C LEU A 146 -10.03 -25.91 5.29
N ILE A 147 -10.12 -26.04 3.97
CA ILE A 147 -10.43 -27.32 3.32
C ILE A 147 -9.33 -28.35 3.57
N LEU A 148 -8.06 -27.92 3.61
CA LEU A 148 -6.92 -28.79 3.92
C LEU A 148 -6.95 -29.35 5.34
N THR A 149 -7.67 -28.72 6.28
CA THR A 149 -7.90 -29.29 7.63
C THR A 149 -8.81 -30.52 7.61
N GLY A 150 -9.55 -30.74 6.52
CA GLY A 150 -10.47 -31.86 6.36
C GLY A 150 -11.95 -31.49 6.51
N VAL A 151 -12.27 -30.24 6.85
CA VAL A 151 -13.67 -29.76 6.98
C VAL A 151 -14.46 -30.02 5.70
N LYS A 152 -15.63 -30.65 5.87
CA LYS A 152 -16.61 -30.97 4.81
C LYS A 152 -17.95 -30.31 5.04
N THR A 153 -18.30 -29.99 6.28
CA THR A 153 -19.60 -29.41 6.63
C THR A 153 -19.47 -28.29 7.66
N ILE A 154 -20.22 -27.22 7.44
CA ILE A 154 -20.47 -26.12 8.38
C ILE A 154 -21.98 -26.15 8.69
N ARG A 155 -22.34 -26.56 9.91
CA ARG A 155 -23.74 -26.73 10.33
C ARG A 155 -24.42 -25.40 10.62
N GLY A 156 -23.69 -24.48 11.21
CA GLY A 156 -24.14 -23.16 11.62
C GLY A 156 -23.79 -22.09 10.60
N ASP A 157 -23.67 -20.87 11.11
CA ASP A 157 -23.48 -19.66 10.32
C ASP A 157 -22.01 -19.40 9.99
N ILE A 158 -21.79 -18.59 8.95
CA ILE A 158 -20.54 -17.87 8.74
C ILE A 158 -20.68 -16.50 9.38
N VAL A 159 -20.00 -16.29 10.50
CA VAL A 159 -20.05 -15.07 11.29
C VAL A 159 -18.92 -14.13 10.85
N VAL A 160 -19.26 -12.91 10.44
CA VAL A 160 -18.27 -11.89 10.08
C VAL A 160 -17.96 -11.00 11.27
N ASP A 161 -16.70 -11.02 11.71
CA ASP A 161 -16.19 -10.20 12.80
C ASP A 161 -15.37 -9.03 12.24
N GLU A 162 -16.00 -7.86 12.26
CA GLU A 162 -15.39 -6.57 11.94
C GLU A 162 -15.16 -5.68 13.18
N THR A 163 -15.28 -6.26 14.39
CA THR A 163 -15.29 -5.53 15.66
C THR A 163 -13.92 -4.98 16.07
N PHE A 164 -12.87 -5.28 15.30
CA PHE A 164 -11.55 -4.69 15.50
C PHE A 164 -11.54 -3.17 15.23
N PHE A 165 -12.39 -2.68 14.33
CA PHE A 165 -12.65 -1.24 14.15
C PHE A 165 -14.02 -0.86 14.71
N ASP A 166 -14.22 0.44 14.94
CA ASP A 166 -15.56 0.97 15.16
C ASP A 166 -16.48 0.80 13.92
N THR A 167 -17.75 1.17 14.09
CA THR A 167 -18.77 1.13 13.05
C THR A 167 -18.79 2.39 12.17
N VAL A 168 -17.88 3.35 12.36
CA VAL A 168 -17.79 4.56 11.53
C VAL A 168 -17.14 4.20 10.21
N ARG A 169 -17.93 4.18 9.13
CA ARG A 169 -17.49 3.67 7.82
C ARG A 169 -16.82 4.72 6.94
N GLU A 170 -16.85 6.00 7.33
CA GLU A 170 -16.47 7.15 6.51
C GLU A 170 -15.59 8.11 7.28
N GLY A 171 -14.72 8.84 6.56
CA GLY A 171 -13.86 9.85 7.17
C GLY A 171 -14.64 11.12 7.56
N PRO A 172 -14.29 11.79 8.67
CA PRO A 172 -14.93 13.04 9.05
C PRO A 172 -14.67 14.13 7.99
N GLY A 173 -15.73 14.83 7.60
CA GLY A 173 -15.67 15.93 6.62
C GLY A 173 -15.63 15.50 5.15
N TRP A 174 -15.84 14.21 4.85
CA TRP A 174 -16.00 13.75 3.47
C TRP A 174 -17.32 14.24 2.87
N MET A 175 -17.30 14.52 1.57
CA MET A 175 -18.50 14.91 0.85
C MET A 175 -19.31 13.66 0.49
N TRP A 176 -20.63 13.76 0.57
CA TRP A 176 -21.54 12.64 0.33
C TRP A 176 -21.43 12.06 -1.11
N ASP A 177 -20.97 12.87 -2.06
CA ASP A 177 -20.77 12.53 -3.47
C ASP A 177 -19.38 11.95 -3.81
N ASP A 178 -18.46 11.89 -2.84
CA ASP A 178 -17.11 11.31 -3.00
C ASP A 178 -17.09 9.76 -3.04
N ARG A 179 -18.26 9.11 -3.11
CA ARG A 179 -18.46 7.64 -3.09
C ARG A 179 -17.69 6.98 -1.94
N PRO A 180 -18.22 7.03 -0.71
CA PRO A 180 -17.51 6.58 0.46
C PRO A 180 -17.07 5.12 0.37
N PHE A 181 -15.83 4.87 0.82
CA PHE A 181 -15.19 3.56 0.81
C PHE A 181 -15.88 2.52 1.73
N GLN A 182 -16.81 2.93 2.58
CA GLN A 182 -17.44 2.13 3.64
C GLN A 182 -16.45 1.17 4.35
N MET A 183 -15.47 1.75 5.03
CA MET A 183 -14.31 1.03 5.55
C MET A 183 -14.66 0.23 6.80
N SER A 184 -14.12 -0.97 6.88
CA SER A 184 -14.29 -1.90 7.99
C SER A 184 -13.00 -2.66 8.23
N ALA A 185 -12.81 -3.17 9.45
CA ALA A 185 -11.68 -4.04 9.75
C ALA A 185 -11.67 -5.30 8.87
N LEU A 186 -12.83 -5.71 8.34
CA LEU A 186 -12.99 -6.74 7.33
C LEU A 186 -13.58 -6.12 6.07
N SER A 187 -12.74 -5.59 5.18
CA SER A 187 -13.22 -5.05 3.91
C SER A 187 -12.22 -5.22 2.77
N ILE A 188 -12.74 -5.63 1.61
CA ILE A 188 -11.98 -5.69 0.35
C ILE A 188 -12.46 -4.54 -0.53
N ARG A 189 -11.53 -3.69 -0.98
CA ARG A 189 -11.86 -2.47 -1.74
C ARG A 189 -12.79 -2.72 -2.93
N ASN A 190 -12.48 -3.76 -3.70
CA ASN A 190 -13.15 -4.09 -4.96
C ASN A 190 -14.32 -5.08 -4.78
N LEU A 191 -14.62 -5.48 -3.55
CA LEU A 191 -15.77 -6.33 -3.23
C LEU A 191 -16.91 -5.44 -2.76
N LEU A 192 -17.70 -4.97 -3.71
CA LEU A 192 -18.81 -4.07 -3.41
C LEU A 192 -19.98 -4.82 -2.75
N PRO A 193 -20.63 -4.22 -1.74
CA PRO A 193 -21.87 -4.73 -1.20
C PRO A 193 -22.97 -4.76 -2.28
N ASP A 194 -23.81 -5.80 -2.27
CA ASP A 194 -25.02 -5.87 -3.07
C ASP A 194 -26.26 -5.67 -2.15
N LYS A 195 -27.47 -5.98 -2.63
CA LYS A 195 -28.68 -5.83 -1.81
C LYS A 195 -28.73 -6.78 -0.62
N ILE A 196 -27.98 -7.88 -0.66
CA ILE A 196 -27.94 -8.91 0.39
C ILE A 196 -26.80 -8.59 1.36
N ALA A 197 -25.63 -8.26 0.81
CA ALA A 197 -24.49 -7.82 1.58
C ALA A 197 -24.63 -6.34 1.92
N GLU A 198 -25.30 -6.03 3.03
CA GLU A 198 -25.55 -4.67 3.51
C GLU A 198 -24.29 -3.79 3.63
N ASN A 199 -23.12 -4.43 3.83
CA ASN A 199 -21.82 -3.77 3.91
C ASN A 199 -20.67 -4.66 3.38
N ARG A 200 -19.46 -4.10 3.29
CA ARG A 200 -18.27 -4.80 2.77
C ARG A 200 -17.82 -6.00 3.61
N ALA A 201 -18.05 -6.01 4.91
CA ALA A 201 -17.71 -7.16 5.76
C ALA A 201 -18.63 -8.35 5.48
N ILE A 202 -19.95 -8.10 5.39
CA ILE A 202 -20.93 -9.11 4.99
C ILE A 202 -20.65 -9.62 3.57
N ALA A 203 -20.23 -8.73 2.66
CA ALA A 203 -19.80 -9.13 1.31
C ALA A 203 -18.62 -10.13 1.34
N CYS A 204 -17.65 -9.93 2.24
CA CYS A 204 -16.54 -10.88 2.45
C CYS A 204 -17.06 -12.24 2.93
N GLY A 205 -18.01 -12.27 3.86
CA GLY A 205 -18.64 -13.50 4.34
C GLY A 205 -19.39 -14.26 3.23
N HIS A 206 -20.16 -13.55 2.40
CA HIS A 206 -20.82 -14.17 1.23
C HIS A 206 -19.82 -14.69 0.20
N PHE A 207 -18.75 -13.95 -0.07
CA PHE A 207 -17.68 -14.41 -0.95
C PHE A 207 -17.06 -15.71 -0.43
N LEU A 208 -16.72 -15.76 0.85
CA LEU A 208 -16.17 -16.95 1.50
C LEU A 208 -17.15 -18.13 1.44
N LYS A 209 -18.43 -17.92 1.78
CA LYS A 209 -19.49 -18.94 1.70
C LYS A 209 -19.59 -19.53 0.30
N ASN A 210 -19.66 -18.67 -0.72
CA ASN A 210 -19.79 -19.10 -2.10
C ASN A 210 -18.57 -19.91 -2.55
N LYS A 211 -17.37 -19.50 -2.16
CA LYS A 211 -16.14 -20.23 -2.47
C LYS A 211 -16.10 -21.60 -1.79
N LEU A 212 -16.46 -21.70 -0.50
CA LEU A 212 -16.54 -22.97 0.22
C LEU A 212 -17.52 -23.95 -0.44
N VAL A 213 -18.70 -23.48 -0.82
CA VAL A 213 -19.70 -24.31 -1.52
C VAL A 213 -19.21 -24.76 -2.89
N GLN A 214 -18.53 -23.89 -3.64
CA GLN A 214 -17.93 -24.24 -4.93
C GLN A 214 -16.86 -25.34 -4.81
N GLU A 215 -16.12 -25.36 -3.70
CA GLU A 215 -15.12 -26.39 -3.39
C GLU A 215 -15.70 -27.64 -2.70
N GLY A 216 -17.03 -27.74 -2.62
CA GLY A 216 -17.72 -28.94 -2.13
C GLY A 216 -17.95 -29.01 -0.62
N VAL A 217 -17.68 -27.93 0.13
CA VAL A 217 -18.04 -27.83 1.55
C VAL A 217 -19.53 -27.52 1.69
N SER A 218 -20.26 -28.31 2.49
CA SER A 218 -21.67 -28.06 2.75
C SER A 218 -21.84 -26.97 3.82
N VAL A 219 -22.36 -25.80 3.46
CA VAL A 219 -22.65 -24.70 4.41
C VAL A 219 -24.16 -24.56 4.59
N LYS A 220 -24.67 -24.84 5.80
CA LYS A 220 -26.12 -24.86 6.08
C LYS A 220 -26.66 -23.53 6.59
N GLY A 221 -25.91 -22.81 7.42
CA GLY A 221 -26.34 -21.52 7.96
C GLY A 221 -26.17 -20.34 7.00
N ASN A 222 -26.41 -19.15 7.52
CA ASN A 222 -26.37 -17.87 6.83
C ASN A 222 -25.02 -17.15 7.00
N VAL A 223 -24.88 -16.00 6.37
CA VAL A 223 -23.79 -15.06 6.65
C VAL A 223 -24.36 -13.99 7.56
N VAL A 224 -23.79 -13.81 8.75
CA VAL A 224 -24.33 -12.90 9.78
C VAL A 224 -23.21 -12.08 10.42
N PRO A 225 -23.46 -10.84 10.86
CA PRO A 225 -22.48 -10.10 11.66
C PRO A 225 -22.38 -10.73 13.06
N GLY A 226 -21.19 -10.69 13.66
CA GLY A 226 -21.01 -11.10 15.04
C GLY A 226 -19.57 -10.91 15.51
N LYS A 227 -19.26 -11.45 16.68
CA LYS A 227 -17.93 -11.41 17.27
C LYS A 227 -17.41 -12.83 17.44
N VAL A 228 -16.12 -13.06 17.20
CA VAL A 228 -15.46 -14.33 17.50
C VAL A 228 -15.54 -14.59 19.02
N PRO A 229 -16.10 -15.73 19.46
CA PRO A 229 -16.07 -16.16 20.85
C PRO A 229 -14.65 -16.35 21.36
N SER A 230 -14.43 -16.15 22.67
CA SER A 230 -13.10 -16.29 23.27
C SER A 230 -12.56 -17.72 23.29
N ASP A 231 -13.45 -18.70 23.15
CA ASP A 231 -13.17 -20.14 23.12
C ASP A 231 -13.12 -20.71 21.70
N ALA A 232 -13.35 -19.90 20.66
CA ALA A 232 -13.20 -20.34 19.28
C ALA A 232 -11.72 -20.54 18.91
N GLU A 233 -11.43 -21.58 18.13
CA GLU A 233 -10.07 -21.96 17.74
C GLU A 233 -9.70 -21.39 16.37
N SER A 234 -8.50 -20.84 16.24
CA SER A 234 -7.96 -20.37 14.95
C SER A 234 -7.67 -21.57 14.05
N VAL A 235 -8.29 -21.62 12.87
CA VAL A 235 -8.20 -22.73 11.92
C VAL A 235 -7.45 -22.36 10.63
N ALA A 236 -7.34 -21.07 10.30
CA ALA A 236 -6.52 -20.57 9.21
C ALA A 236 -6.21 -19.08 9.39
N GLU A 237 -5.05 -18.64 8.90
CA GLU A 237 -4.64 -17.24 8.96
C GLU A 237 -4.02 -16.76 7.65
N HIS A 238 -4.29 -15.52 7.31
CA HIS A 238 -3.68 -14.79 6.22
C HIS A 238 -2.88 -13.61 6.79
N LEU A 239 -1.63 -13.51 6.35
CA LEU A 239 -0.76 -12.38 6.67
C LEU A 239 -0.54 -11.51 5.43
N SER A 240 -0.72 -10.21 5.58
CA SER A 240 -0.42 -9.24 4.54
C SER A 240 1.09 -9.19 4.20
N PRO A 241 1.47 -8.57 3.07
CA PRO A 241 2.80 -7.98 2.88
C PRO A 241 3.22 -7.07 4.05
N PRO A 242 4.52 -6.86 4.28
CA PRO A 242 4.99 -6.04 5.40
C PRO A 242 4.58 -4.58 5.23
N LEU A 243 4.36 -3.87 6.35
CA LEU A 243 3.89 -2.48 6.38
C LEU A 243 4.74 -1.54 5.52
N SER A 244 6.05 -1.75 5.44
CA SER A 244 6.93 -0.99 4.54
C SER A 244 6.50 -1.03 3.06
N GLN A 245 6.01 -2.17 2.57
CA GLN A 245 5.46 -2.30 1.22
C GLN A 245 4.09 -1.64 1.11
N ILE A 246 3.23 -1.78 2.12
CA ILE A 246 1.91 -1.15 2.17
C ILE A 246 2.03 0.37 2.14
N VAL A 247 2.95 0.95 2.93
CA VAL A 247 3.23 2.39 2.92
C VAL A 247 3.73 2.86 1.56
N LYS A 248 4.53 2.06 0.86
CA LYS A 248 4.94 2.36 -0.52
C LYS A 248 3.73 2.38 -1.46
N SER A 249 2.85 1.37 -1.36
CA SER A 249 1.60 1.28 -2.13
C SER A 249 0.61 2.40 -1.80
N MET A 250 0.68 3.00 -0.62
CA MET A 250 -0.06 4.20 -0.25
C MET A 250 0.57 5.46 -0.86
N ASN A 251 1.85 5.70 -0.57
CA ASN A 251 2.49 6.98 -0.84
C ASN A 251 2.74 7.23 -2.34
N LYS A 252 3.01 6.17 -3.12
CA LYS A 252 3.31 6.34 -4.55
C LYS A 252 2.10 6.80 -5.37
N PRO A 253 0.92 6.14 -5.29
CA PRO A 253 -0.29 6.61 -5.96
C PRO A 253 -1.12 7.58 -5.10
N SER A 254 -0.69 7.91 -3.88
CA SER A 254 -1.45 8.73 -2.93
C SER A 254 -2.83 8.09 -2.59
N ASP A 255 -2.82 6.82 -2.20
CA ASP A 255 -4.02 6.05 -1.97
C ASP A 255 -4.75 6.44 -0.66
N ASN A 256 -5.98 6.96 -0.77
CA ASN A 256 -6.79 7.37 0.39
C ASN A 256 -7.29 6.17 1.20
N TRP A 257 -7.70 5.09 0.54
CA TRP A 257 -8.21 3.89 1.23
C TRP A 257 -7.15 3.31 2.16
N ILE A 258 -5.90 3.17 1.68
CA ILE A 258 -4.82 2.64 2.53
C ILE A 258 -4.54 3.61 3.68
N ALA A 259 -4.54 4.92 3.42
CA ALA A 259 -4.29 5.92 4.47
C ALA A 259 -5.31 5.85 5.61
N GLU A 260 -6.60 5.77 5.29
CA GLU A 260 -7.64 5.69 6.30
C GLU A 260 -7.63 4.36 7.04
N MET A 261 -7.49 3.24 6.33
CA MET A 261 -7.39 1.92 6.97
C MET A 261 -6.19 1.84 7.92
N LEU A 262 -5.04 2.43 7.55
CA LEU A 262 -3.88 2.56 8.44
C LEU A 262 -4.18 3.46 9.64
N PHE A 263 -4.87 4.58 9.43
CA PHE A 263 -5.25 5.47 10.52
C PHE A 263 -6.18 4.78 11.53
N LYS A 264 -7.19 4.05 11.06
CA LYS A 264 -8.08 3.24 11.91
C LYS A 264 -7.31 2.13 12.62
N LYS A 265 -6.36 1.46 11.94
CA LYS A 265 -5.48 0.47 12.58
C LYS A 265 -4.68 1.06 13.72
N ILE A 266 -4.00 2.18 13.49
CA ILE A 266 -3.23 2.86 14.54
C ILE A 266 -4.14 3.20 15.72
N SER A 267 -5.37 3.67 15.45
CA SER A 267 -6.31 4.08 16.48
C SER A 267 -6.87 2.91 17.30
N ALA A 268 -7.01 1.73 16.70
CA ALA A 268 -7.50 0.54 17.38
C ALA A 268 -6.44 -0.16 18.26
N GLU A 269 -5.15 0.18 18.07
CA GLU A 269 -4.01 -0.41 18.80
C GLU A 269 -3.56 0.46 20.00
N VAL A 270 -4.21 1.62 20.22
CA VAL A 270 -3.92 2.58 21.30
C VAL A 270 -5.05 2.59 22.32
#